data_AF-A0A168RCL5-F1
#
_entry.id   AF-A0A168RCL5-F1
#
_cell.length_a   1.000
_cell.length_b   1.000
_cell.length_c   1.000
_cell.angle_alpha   90.00
_cell.angle_beta   90.00
_cell.angle_gamma   90.00
#
_symmetry.space_group_name_H-M   'P 1'
#
loop_
_entity.id
_entity.type
_entity.pdbx_description
1 polymer ?
#
loop_
_entity_poly.entity_id
_entity_poly.type
_entity_poly.pdbx_seq_one_letter_code
_entity_poly.pdbx_strand_id
1 'polypeptide(L)'
;MLSILQSIKRVSFTDPPSCQKDPLGGVSNSRKKKRSSVCPTVSPVKVDDHKPKEHHDELLPSYTCSVMKSGMMAVKAEMDNHDQPSVDRRWKRQYVQLHGTLLNGFSRQIRVLKGGRALLGHGLQGAKVGWASDYDQRAYTIRLYSAVTGEQLLLRPLSEANRHDGQQSRLIEMIEWIEQIQAAINISMDIDQQCMPTFVTLARTHYRHHPNMATVVLGQSKLAIQTCPRGSHGNKSNNIDYKLKTD
;
A
#
# COMPACT_ATOMS: atom_id res chain seq x y z
N MET A 1 22.27 -11.26 43.74
CA MET A 1 21.72 -12.35 42.91
C MET A 1 21.39 -11.79 41.53
N LEU A 2 22.16 -12.24 40.52
CA LEU A 2 21.88 -12.26 39.07
C LEU A 2 21.53 -10.92 38.37
N SER A 3 22.02 -10.56 37.17
CA SER A 3 23.10 -10.97 36.27
C SER A 3 23.01 -10.03 35.06
N ILE A 4 24.14 -9.47 34.62
CA ILE A 4 24.58 -9.28 33.21
C ILE A 4 23.53 -8.80 32.17
N LEU A 5 23.70 -7.56 31.66
CA LEU A 5 23.27 -7.17 30.31
C LEU A 5 24.22 -6.13 29.69
N GLN A 6 25.26 -6.60 29.00
CA GLN A 6 25.91 -5.87 27.90
C GLN A 6 26.40 -6.88 26.86
N SER A 7 25.64 -7.08 25.80
CA SER A 7 26.15 -7.61 24.53
C SER A 7 25.18 -7.29 23.41
N ILE A 8 25.45 -6.19 22.69
CA ILE A 8 24.84 -5.91 21.40
C ILE A 8 25.69 -6.67 20.37
N LYS A 9 25.21 -7.84 19.93
CA LYS A 9 25.73 -8.49 18.72
C LYS A 9 24.82 -8.12 17.55
N ARG A 10 25.38 -7.45 16.55
CA ARG A 10 24.81 -7.34 15.20
C ARG A 10 24.61 -8.75 14.66
N VAL A 11 23.38 -9.09 14.29
CA VAL A 11 23.07 -10.35 13.61
C VAL A 11 22.81 -10.03 12.15
N SER A 12 23.69 -10.57 11.31
CA SER A 12 23.57 -10.63 9.86
C SER A 12 22.35 -11.46 9.46
N PHE A 13 21.61 -10.93 8.50
CA PHE A 13 20.39 -11.50 7.93
C PHE A 13 20.79 -12.71 7.06
N THR A 14 20.30 -13.90 7.40
CA THR A 14 20.49 -15.12 6.62
C THR A 14 19.29 -15.36 5.71
N ASP A 15 19.56 -15.78 4.47
CA ASP A 15 18.60 -16.06 3.40
C ASP A 15 17.58 -17.17 3.73
N PRO A 16 16.38 -17.16 3.12
CA PRO A 16 15.41 -18.25 3.24
C PRO A 16 15.77 -19.49 2.38
N PRO A 17 15.36 -20.70 2.80
CA PRO A 17 15.75 -21.96 2.18
C PRO A 17 15.06 -22.22 0.82
N SER A 18 15.82 -22.81 -0.08
CA SER A 18 15.48 -23.19 -1.46
C SER A 18 14.44 -24.32 -1.55
N CYS A 19 13.50 -24.19 -2.48
CA CYS A 19 12.55 -25.23 -2.86
C CYS A 19 13.23 -26.38 -3.61
N GLN A 20 13.03 -27.61 -3.13
CA GLN A 20 13.46 -28.87 -3.74
C GLN A 20 12.62 -29.17 -4.99
N LYS A 21 13.25 -29.71 -6.04
CA LYS A 21 12.60 -30.24 -7.26
C LYS A 21 12.53 -31.76 -7.16
N ASP A 22 11.35 -32.32 -7.41
CA ASP A 22 11.13 -33.76 -7.58
C ASP A 22 11.69 -34.28 -8.92
N PRO A 23 12.15 -35.54 -9.01
CA PRO A 23 12.59 -36.15 -10.26
C PRO A 23 11.49 -37.02 -10.90
N LEU A 24 11.19 -36.78 -12.18
CA LEU A 24 10.45 -37.71 -13.04
C LEU A 24 11.44 -38.53 -13.87
N GLY A 25 11.38 -39.85 -13.76
CA GLY A 25 12.10 -40.82 -14.59
C GLY A 25 11.32 -41.22 -15.86
N GLY A 26 12.02 -41.77 -16.86
CA GLY A 26 11.37 -42.41 -18.03
C GLY A 26 12.23 -42.71 -19.27
N VAL A 27 13.00 -43.82 -19.23
CA VAL A 27 13.02 -44.95 -20.19
C VAL A 27 13.12 -44.74 -21.74
N SER A 28 14.30 -45.11 -22.28
CA SER A 28 14.65 -46.00 -23.43
C SER A 28 14.26 -45.79 -24.92
N ASN A 29 15.29 -46.03 -25.76
CA ASN A 29 15.41 -46.87 -26.99
C ASN A 29 15.08 -46.37 -28.43
N SER A 30 16.16 -46.23 -29.20
CA SER A 30 16.47 -46.91 -30.49
C SER A 30 15.45 -46.96 -31.65
N ARG A 31 15.77 -46.28 -32.78
CA ARG A 31 15.71 -46.90 -34.14
C ARG A 31 16.31 -46.04 -35.27
N LYS A 32 17.19 -46.67 -36.06
CA LYS A 32 17.77 -46.20 -37.34
C LYS A 32 16.68 -45.97 -38.41
N LYS A 33 16.84 -44.92 -39.22
CA LYS A 33 16.48 -44.98 -40.66
C LYS A 33 17.32 -44.02 -41.51
N LYS A 34 18.05 -44.63 -42.45
CA LYS A 34 18.85 -44.05 -43.53
C LYS A 34 17.93 -43.32 -44.52
N ARG A 35 18.30 -42.10 -44.94
CA ARG A 35 17.98 -41.58 -46.28
C ARG A 35 19.02 -40.54 -46.71
N SER A 36 19.55 -40.79 -47.89
CA SER A 36 20.56 -40.03 -48.63
C SER A 36 19.91 -38.89 -49.42
N SER A 37 20.50 -37.71 -49.41
CA SER A 37 20.38 -36.73 -50.50
C SER A 37 21.58 -35.79 -50.48
N VAL A 38 22.28 -35.75 -51.61
CA VAL A 38 23.49 -34.96 -51.89
C VAL A 38 23.11 -33.50 -52.13
N CYS A 39 23.85 -32.57 -51.51
CA CYS A 39 23.89 -31.14 -51.85
C CYS A 39 25.30 -30.57 -51.54
N PRO A 40 25.70 -29.45 -52.16
CA PRO A 40 27.06 -29.21 -52.66
C PRO A 40 28.05 -28.74 -51.60
N THR A 41 29.33 -29.06 -51.83
CA THR A 41 30.47 -28.59 -51.04
C THR A 41 30.59 -27.07 -51.15
N VAL A 42 30.03 -26.35 -50.19
CA VAL A 42 30.37 -24.96 -49.90
C VAL A 42 31.45 -24.99 -48.83
N SER A 43 32.61 -24.40 -49.15
CA SER A 43 33.74 -24.24 -48.24
C SER A 43 33.27 -23.63 -46.91
N PRO A 44 33.77 -24.11 -45.75
CA PRO A 44 33.31 -23.62 -44.47
C PRO A 44 33.70 -22.15 -44.32
N VAL A 45 32.71 -21.26 -44.35
CA VAL A 45 32.84 -19.93 -43.75
C VAL A 45 33.09 -20.19 -42.27
N LYS A 46 34.22 -19.68 -41.75
CA LYS A 46 34.49 -19.68 -40.31
C LYS A 46 33.38 -18.87 -39.65
N VAL A 47 32.35 -19.55 -39.17
CA VAL A 47 31.42 -19.00 -38.20
C VAL A 47 32.26 -18.87 -36.95
N ASP A 48 32.59 -17.64 -36.56
CA ASP A 48 33.15 -17.39 -35.25
C ASP A 48 32.18 -17.98 -34.23
N ASP A 49 32.59 -19.07 -33.57
CA ASP A 49 31.90 -19.69 -32.44
C ASP A 49 31.83 -18.69 -31.30
N HIS A 50 30.93 -17.72 -31.41
CA HIS A 50 30.43 -16.97 -30.28
C HIS A 50 29.52 -17.92 -29.51
N LYS A 51 30.14 -18.75 -28.67
CA LYS A 51 29.44 -19.44 -27.60
C LYS A 51 28.55 -18.38 -26.92
N PRO A 52 27.21 -18.51 -26.92
CA PRO A 52 26.36 -17.61 -26.16
C PRO A 52 26.90 -17.64 -24.74
N LYS A 53 27.34 -16.47 -24.23
CA LYS A 53 27.77 -16.38 -22.84
C LYS A 53 26.62 -16.88 -21.99
N GLU A 54 26.83 -18.00 -21.34
CA GLU A 54 25.90 -18.60 -20.40
C GLU A 54 25.74 -17.60 -19.23
N HIS A 55 24.71 -16.74 -19.31
CA HIS A 55 24.32 -15.77 -18.28
C HIS A 55 23.64 -16.50 -17.09
N HIS A 56 24.32 -17.49 -16.52
CA HIS A 56 23.79 -18.27 -15.38
C HIS A 56 24.07 -17.62 -14.02
N ASP A 57 24.78 -16.47 -13.98
CA ASP A 57 25.17 -15.76 -12.75
C ASP A 57 24.62 -14.32 -12.68
N GLU A 58 23.59 -13.96 -13.46
CA GLU A 58 22.94 -12.66 -13.29
C GLU A 58 22.16 -12.62 -11.99
N LEU A 59 22.82 -12.14 -10.93
CA LEU A 59 22.17 -11.82 -9.67
C LEU A 59 21.08 -10.80 -9.94
N LEU A 60 19.84 -11.15 -9.60
CA LEU A 60 18.72 -10.22 -9.67
C LEU A 60 19.07 -8.97 -8.84
N PRO A 61 18.68 -7.77 -9.31
CA PRO A 61 18.81 -6.57 -8.51
C PRO A 61 18.17 -6.76 -7.13
N SER A 62 18.77 -6.15 -6.10
CA SER A 62 18.14 -6.12 -4.78
C SER A 62 16.88 -5.28 -4.84
N TYR A 63 15.72 -5.93 -4.79
CA TYR A 63 14.42 -5.26 -4.71
C TYR A 63 14.05 -4.96 -3.26
N THR A 64 13.47 -3.79 -3.03
CA THR A 64 12.90 -3.41 -1.73
C THR A 64 11.47 -2.94 -1.91
N CYS A 65 10.62 -3.20 -0.92
CA CYS A 65 9.24 -2.74 -0.96
C CYS A 65 9.15 -1.27 -0.55
N SER A 66 8.71 -0.39 -1.45
CA SER A 66 8.58 1.05 -1.16
C SER A 66 7.39 1.35 -0.24
N VAL A 67 6.30 0.58 -0.34
CA VAL A 67 5.08 0.77 0.47
C VAL A 67 5.06 -0.26 1.59
N MET A 68 5.60 0.13 2.74
CA MET A 68 5.66 -0.71 3.94
C MET A 68 5.41 0.14 5.19
N LYS A 69 4.44 -0.27 6.01
CA LYS A 69 4.19 0.32 7.33
C LYS A 69 3.74 -0.78 8.29
N SER A 70 4.21 -0.75 9.52
CA SER A 70 3.81 -1.73 10.53
C SER A 70 3.65 -1.08 11.90
N GLY A 71 2.70 -1.57 12.68
CA GLY A 71 2.44 -1.03 14.01
C GLY A 71 1.34 -1.79 14.75
N MET A 72 1.20 -1.50 16.04
CA MET A 72 0.10 -2.06 16.83
C MET A 72 -1.20 -1.33 16.50
N MET A 73 -2.25 -2.10 16.26
CA MET A 73 -3.59 -1.59 16.01
C MET A 73 -4.64 -2.38 16.77
N ALA A 74 -5.74 -1.72 17.08
CA ALA A 74 -6.99 -2.41 17.38
C ALA A 74 -7.70 -2.66 16.05
N VAL A 75 -8.06 -3.91 15.80
CA VAL A 75 -8.72 -4.35 14.57
C VAL A 75 -10.07 -4.94 14.94
N LYS A 76 -11.11 -4.57 14.20
CA LYS A 76 -12.45 -5.15 14.31
C LYS A 76 -12.94 -5.49 12.91
N ALA A 77 -13.28 -6.76 12.70
CA ALA A 77 -13.96 -7.18 11.48
C ALA A 77 -15.44 -6.81 11.59
N GLU A 78 -15.92 -5.99 10.66
CA GLU A 78 -17.30 -5.52 10.63
C GLU A 78 -18.17 -6.46 9.79
N MET A 79 -17.70 -6.76 8.58
CA MET A 79 -18.35 -7.62 7.59
C MET A 79 -17.33 -8.62 7.02
N ASP A 80 -17.70 -9.88 6.90
CA ASP A 80 -16.91 -10.91 6.19
C ASP A 80 -17.21 -10.88 4.69
N ASN A 81 -18.44 -10.55 4.30
CA ASN A 81 -18.87 -10.35 2.92
C ASN A 81 -19.85 -9.17 2.89
N HIS A 82 -20.23 -8.70 1.69
CA HIS A 82 -21.12 -7.55 1.52
C HIS A 82 -22.38 -7.60 2.40
N ASP A 83 -22.99 -8.78 2.55
CA ASP A 83 -24.26 -8.95 3.29
C ASP A 83 -24.11 -9.76 4.58
N GLN A 84 -22.88 -10.16 4.93
CA GLN A 84 -22.62 -11.01 6.08
C GLN A 84 -21.77 -10.28 7.12
N PRO A 85 -22.33 -9.93 8.29
CA PRO A 85 -21.54 -9.41 9.39
C PRO A 85 -20.58 -10.47 9.89
N SER A 86 -19.39 -10.06 10.32
CA SER A 86 -18.41 -11.03 10.81
C SER A 86 -18.92 -11.78 12.04
N VAL A 87 -18.50 -13.04 12.20
CA VAL A 87 -18.87 -13.86 13.37
C VAL A 87 -18.30 -13.27 14.67
N ASP A 88 -17.05 -12.79 14.63
CA ASP A 88 -16.36 -12.23 15.79
C ASP A 88 -15.97 -10.76 15.55
N ARG A 89 -16.91 -9.87 15.87
CA ARG A 89 -16.80 -8.40 15.68
C ARG A 89 -16.19 -7.68 16.88
N ARG A 90 -15.52 -8.39 17.79
CA ARG A 90 -14.85 -7.74 18.92
C ARG A 90 -13.55 -7.06 18.45
N TRP A 91 -13.21 -5.97 19.12
CA TRP A 91 -11.90 -5.33 18.94
C TRP A 91 -10.78 -6.25 19.44
N LYS A 92 -9.83 -6.54 18.56
CA LYS A 92 -8.64 -7.35 18.85
C LYS A 92 -7.40 -6.49 18.70
N ARG A 93 -6.49 -6.56 19.66
CA ARG A 93 -5.16 -5.95 19.52
C ARG A 93 -4.31 -6.84 18.64
N GLN A 94 -3.82 -6.30 17.53
CA GLN A 94 -3.03 -7.02 16.55
C GLN A 94 -1.85 -6.15 16.11
N TYR A 95 -0.73 -6.80 15.81
CA TYR A 95 0.36 -6.18 15.07
C TYR A 95 0.01 -6.22 13.60
N VAL A 96 -0.28 -5.07 13.01
CA VAL A 96 -0.66 -4.94 11.61
C VAL A 96 0.58 -4.57 10.80
N GLN A 97 0.76 -5.26 9.68
CA GLN A 97 1.84 -5.04 8.73
C GLN A 97 1.24 -4.86 7.34
N LEU A 98 1.44 -3.68 6.78
CA LEU A 98 1.25 -3.39 5.37
C LEU A 98 2.57 -3.69 4.65
N HIS A 99 2.52 -4.54 3.63
CA HIS A 99 3.67 -4.85 2.78
C HIS A 99 3.23 -4.97 1.32
N GLY A 100 3.57 -3.99 0.50
CA GLY A 100 3.13 -3.90 -0.89
C GLY A 100 1.62 -3.72 -0.95
N THR A 101 0.90 -4.75 -1.42
CA THR A 101 -0.55 -4.75 -1.64
C THR A 101 -1.33 -5.60 -0.65
N LEU A 102 -0.64 -6.13 0.38
CA LEU A 102 -1.23 -7.00 1.40
C LEU A 102 -1.19 -6.34 2.78
N LEU A 103 -2.32 -6.41 3.48
CA LEU A 103 -2.45 -6.01 4.88
C LEU A 103 -2.60 -7.25 5.76
N ASN A 104 -1.59 -7.52 6.58
CA ASN A 104 -1.56 -8.69 7.46
C ASN A 104 -1.70 -8.29 8.93
N GLY A 105 -2.51 -9.03 9.68
CA GLY A 105 -2.67 -8.87 11.12
C GLY A 105 -2.13 -10.08 11.88
N PHE A 106 -1.29 -9.85 12.88
CA PHE A 106 -0.69 -10.88 13.73
C PHE A 106 -1.08 -10.67 15.19
N SER A 107 -1.13 -11.75 15.99
CA SER A 107 -1.41 -11.62 17.43
C SER A 107 -0.40 -10.73 18.16
N ARG A 108 0.89 -10.87 17.82
CA ARG A 108 2.01 -10.13 18.43
C ARG A 108 3.13 -9.96 17.40
N GLN A 109 3.92 -8.90 17.53
CA GLN A 109 5.05 -8.61 16.64
C GLN A 109 6.06 -9.76 16.52
N ILE A 110 6.34 -10.47 17.62
CA ILE A 110 7.28 -11.61 17.63
C ILE A 110 6.86 -12.72 16.66
N ARG A 111 5.57 -12.87 16.36
CA ARG A 111 5.12 -13.86 15.39
C ARG A 111 5.57 -13.52 13.97
N VAL A 112 5.66 -12.24 13.61
CA VAL A 112 6.17 -11.81 12.30
C VAL A 112 7.62 -12.24 12.12
N LEU A 113 8.46 -11.96 13.13
CA LEU A 113 9.89 -12.29 13.11
C LEU A 113 10.17 -13.79 13.02
N LYS A 114 9.24 -14.62 13.49
CA LYS A 114 9.35 -16.09 13.47
C LYS A 114 8.65 -16.73 12.26
N GLY A 115 8.20 -15.95 11.27
CA GLY A 115 7.45 -16.47 10.13
C GLY A 115 6.09 -17.09 10.52
N GLY A 116 5.50 -16.64 11.63
CA GLY A 116 4.21 -17.13 12.10
C GLY A 116 3.08 -16.76 11.14
N ARG A 117 2.07 -17.63 11.04
CA ARG A 117 0.89 -17.39 10.21
C ARG A 117 0.14 -16.11 10.62
N ALA A 118 -0.24 -15.30 9.63
CA ALA A 118 -1.11 -14.15 9.82
C ALA A 118 -2.51 -14.60 10.28
N LEU A 119 -3.07 -13.90 11.26
CA LEU A 119 -4.45 -14.13 11.73
C LEU A 119 -5.47 -13.48 10.81
N LEU A 120 -5.06 -12.43 10.12
CA LEU A 120 -5.84 -11.65 9.17
C LEU A 120 -4.93 -11.41 7.97
N GLY A 121 -5.44 -11.61 6.76
CA GLY A 121 -4.77 -11.23 5.52
C GLY A 121 -5.81 -10.64 4.59
N HIS A 122 -5.62 -9.39 4.20
CA HIS A 122 -6.56 -8.65 3.35
C HIS A 122 -5.82 -8.09 2.14
N GLY A 123 -6.28 -8.45 0.94
CA GLY A 123 -5.77 -7.90 -0.31
C GLY A 123 -6.33 -6.50 -0.55
N LEU A 124 -5.48 -5.58 -1.01
CA LEU A 124 -5.87 -4.17 -1.19
C LEU A 124 -6.37 -3.84 -2.61
N GLN A 125 -6.40 -4.82 -3.51
CA GLN A 125 -6.92 -4.63 -4.87
C GLN A 125 -8.40 -4.26 -4.84
N GLY A 126 -8.73 -3.09 -5.41
CA GLY A 126 -10.10 -2.56 -5.40
C GLY A 126 -10.61 -2.19 -4.00
N ALA A 127 -9.73 -2.15 -2.99
CA ALA A 127 -10.10 -1.70 -1.67
C ALA A 127 -10.22 -0.18 -1.61
N LYS A 128 -10.95 0.32 -0.63
CA LYS A 128 -11.12 1.74 -0.31
C LYS A 128 -10.84 1.94 1.15
N VAL A 129 -10.03 2.95 1.45
CA VAL A 129 -9.70 3.35 2.81
C VAL A 129 -10.25 4.74 3.10
N GLY A 130 -10.74 4.95 4.32
CA GLY A 130 -11.23 6.25 4.75
C GLY A 130 -11.36 6.32 6.27
N TRP A 131 -11.65 7.51 6.78
CA TRP A 131 -12.04 7.67 8.18
C TRP A 131 -13.49 7.20 8.39
N ALA A 132 -13.76 6.53 9.51
CA ALA A 132 -15.10 6.06 9.85
C ALA A 132 -15.87 7.18 10.57
N SER A 133 -16.49 8.09 9.79
CA SER A 133 -17.18 9.27 10.33
C SER A 133 -18.46 8.95 11.10
N ASP A 134 -19.07 7.82 10.81
CA ASP A 134 -20.27 7.26 11.45
C ASP A 134 -19.95 6.43 12.71
N TYR A 135 -18.67 6.19 13.01
CA TYR A 135 -18.28 5.32 14.11
C TYR A 135 -17.87 6.09 15.37
N ASP A 136 -18.85 6.37 16.23
CA ASP A 136 -18.63 7.22 17.42
C ASP A 136 -18.01 6.50 18.62
N GLN A 137 -18.03 5.16 18.64
CA GLN A 137 -17.54 4.41 19.80
C GLN A 137 -16.04 4.61 20.04
N ARG A 138 -15.27 4.88 18.97
CA ARG A 138 -13.82 5.07 19.04
C ARG A 138 -13.38 6.13 18.04
N ALA A 139 -12.85 7.24 18.55
CA ALA A 139 -12.17 8.24 17.73
C ALA A 139 -10.95 7.66 16.98
N TYR A 140 -10.61 8.30 15.87
CA TYR A 140 -9.50 7.95 14.99
C TYR A 140 -9.59 6.53 14.43
N THR A 141 -10.80 6.11 14.09
CA THR A 141 -11.04 4.81 13.47
C THR A 141 -11.03 4.97 11.95
N ILE A 142 -10.24 4.12 11.30
CA ILE A 142 -10.13 3.98 9.85
C ILE A 142 -11.05 2.83 9.44
N ARG A 143 -11.83 3.02 8.39
CA ARG A 143 -12.58 1.94 7.73
C ARG A 143 -11.85 1.54 6.45
N LEU A 144 -11.67 0.24 6.28
CA LEU A 144 -11.17 -0.39 5.08
C LEU A 144 -12.27 -1.28 4.52
N TYR A 145 -12.59 -1.09 3.25
CA TYR A 145 -13.61 -1.84 2.52
C TYR A 145 -13.00 -2.44 1.26
N SER A 146 -13.15 -3.75 1.06
CA SER A 146 -12.80 -4.39 -0.21
C SER A 146 -14.02 -4.49 -1.11
N ALA A 147 -13.97 -3.87 -2.29
CA ALA A 147 -15.05 -3.97 -3.25
C ALA A 147 -15.13 -5.38 -3.88
N VAL A 148 -14.03 -6.14 -3.87
CA VAL A 148 -13.96 -7.47 -4.50
C VAL A 148 -14.56 -8.54 -3.60
N THR A 149 -14.18 -8.55 -2.32
CA THR A 149 -14.65 -9.56 -1.34
C THR A 149 -15.88 -9.08 -0.58
N GLY A 150 -16.11 -7.77 -0.49
CA GLY A 150 -17.15 -7.19 0.37
C GLY A 150 -16.76 -7.16 1.86
N GLU A 151 -15.52 -7.55 2.20
CA GLU A 151 -14.99 -7.49 3.56
C GLU A 151 -14.88 -6.04 4.05
N GLN A 152 -15.23 -5.81 5.31
CA GLN A 152 -15.10 -4.52 5.98
C GLN A 152 -14.37 -4.64 7.30
N LEU A 153 -13.35 -3.80 7.48
CA LEU A 153 -12.52 -3.77 8.67
C LEU A 153 -12.49 -2.36 9.26
N LEU A 154 -12.59 -2.26 10.58
CA LEU A 154 -12.31 -1.07 11.35
C LEU A 154 -10.95 -1.20 12.02
N LEU A 155 -10.07 -0.25 11.75
CA LEU A 155 -8.69 -0.20 12.24
C LEU A 155 -8.53 1.05 13.08
N ARG A 156 -7.90 0.91 14.24
CA ARG A 156 -7.52 2.06 15.07
C ARG A 156 -6.05 1.94 15.45
N PRO A 157 -5.20 2.91 15.12
CA PRO A 157 -3.81 2.92 15.58
C PRO A 157 -3.76 2.95 17.11
N LEU A 158 -2.98 2.05 17.68
CA LEU A 158 -2.67 2.03 19.10
C LEU A 158 -1.32 2.73 19.27
N SER A 159 -1.32 4.06 19.26
CA SER A 159 -0.12 4.84 19.55
C SER A 159 0.48 4.39 20.88
N GLU A 160 1.66 3.78 20.84
CA GLU A 160 2.45 3.46 22.03
C GLU A 160 3.37 4.62 22.43
N ALA A 161 3.40 5.69 21.62
CA ALA A 161 4.07 6.93 21.97
C ALA A 161 3.45 7.52 23.25
N ASN A 162 4.31 8.04 24.11
CA ASN A 162 4.07 8.41 25.51
C ASN A 162 2.65 8.90 25.80
N ARG A 163 2.09 8.56 26.97
CA ARG A 163 0.75 9.00 27.43
C ARG A 163 0.54 10.53 27.42
N HIS A 164 1.59 11.32 27.21
CA HIS A 164 1.58 12.77 27.07
C HIS A 164 1.35 13.27 25.64
N ASP A 165 1.32 12.40 24.64
CA ASP A 165 1.00 12.79 23.27
C ASP A 165 -0.49 13.13 23.16
N GLY A 166 -0.74 14.38 22.82
CA GLY A 166 -2.08 14.94 22.68
C GLY A 166 -2.89 14.27 21.57
N GLN A 167 -4.15 14.70 21.45
CA GLN A 167 -5.09 14.23 20.43
C GLN A 167 -4.55 14.35 19.00
N GLN A 168 -3.71 15.37 18.73
CA GLN A 168 -3.11 15.61 17.43
C GLN A 168 -2.17 14.49 16.96
N SER A 169 -1.40 13.88 17.85
CA SER A 169 -0.46 12.79 17.50
C SER A 169 -1.21 11.57 16.95
N ARG A 170 -2.36 11.22 17.56
CA ARG A 170 -3.21 10.11 17.09
C ARG A 170 -3.84 10.38 15.72
N LEU A 171 -4.20 11.64 15.46
CA LEU A 171 -4.71 12.06 14.15
C LEU A 171 -3.63 11.92 13.08
N ILE A 172 -2.40 12.37 13.37
CA ILE A 172 -1.27 12.25 12.45
C ILE A 172 -1.00 10.79 12.13
N GLU A 173 -0.92 9.92 13.15
CA GLU A 173 -0.70 8.48 12.94
C GLU A 173 -1.80 7.86 12.07
N MET A 174 -3.06 8.23 12.32
CA MET A 174 -4.19 7.79 11.49
C MET A 174 -4.04 8.22 10.04
N ILE A 175 -3.68 9.48 9.78
CA ILE A 175 -3.48 10.02 8.44
C ILE A 175 -2.34 9.28 7.74
N GLU A 176 -1.21 9.07 8.40
CA GLU A 176 -0.09 8.32 7.83
C GLU A 176 -0.49 6.89 7.43
N TRP A 177 -1.33 6.23 8.23
CA TRP A 177 -1.87 4.92 7.88
C TRP A 177 -2.80 4.97 6.67
N ILE A 178 -3.68 5.96 6.59
CA ILE A 178 -4.55 6.16 5.43
C ILE A 178 -3.71 6.41 4.16
N GLU A 179 -2.69 7.26 4.24
CA GLU A 179 -1.81 7.58 3.11
C GLU A 179 -1.06 6.34 2.61
N GLN A 180 -0.49 5.54 3.52
CA GLN A 180 0.25 4.33 3.14
C GLN A 180 -0.68 3.25 2.57
N ILE A 181 -1.86 3.05 3.17
CA ILE A 181 -2.85 2.09 2.63
C ILE A 181 -3.38 2.57 1.28
N GLN A 182 -3.64 3.86 1.11
CA GLN A 182 -4.08 4.40 -0.18
C GLN A 182 -2.99 4.27 -1.25
N ALA A 183 -1.73 4.50 -0.90
CA ALA A 183 -0.61 4.23 -1.80
C ALA A 183 -0.56 2.76 -2.23
N ALA A 184 -0.74 1.83 -1.29
CA ALA A 184 -0.82 0.40 -1.54
C ALA A 184 -2.00 0.00 -2.45
N ILE A 185 -3.18 0.60 -2.24
CA ILE A 185 -4.36 0.41 -3.08
C ILE A 185 -4.07 0.89 -4.51
N ASN A 186 -3.49 2.08 -4.67
CA ASN A 186 -3.23 2.64 -6.00
C ASN A 186 -2.25 1.78 -6.81
N ILE A 187 -1.21 1.22 -6.19
CA ILE A 187 -0.26 0.33 -6.88
C ILE A 187 -0.82 -1.08 -7.13
N SER A 188 -1.88 -1.47 -6.40
CA SER A 188 -2.50 -2.80 -6.55
C SER A 188 -3.41 -2.93 -7.76
N MET A 189 -3.79 -1.81 -8.37
CA MET A 189 -4.56 -1.82 -9.61
C MET A 189 -3.66 -2.08 -10.81
N ASP A 190 -4.18 -2.79 -11.80
CA ASP A 190 -3.48 -3.00 -13.07
C ASP A 190 -3.17 -1.67 -13.74
N ILE A 191 -2.01 -1.57 -14.40
CA ILE A 191 -1.50 -0.32 -15.00
C ILE A 191 -2.52 0.28 -15.98
N ASP A 192 -3.24 -0.55 -16.72
CA ASP A 192 -4.25 -0.12 -17.69
C ASP A 192 -5.51 0.47 -17.04
N GLN A 193 -5.79 0.12 -15.77
CA GLN A 193 -6.95 0.60 -15.01
C GLN A 193 -6.62 1.81 -14.13
N GLN A 194 -5.35 2.14 -13.95
CA GLN A 194 -4.94 3.27 -13.13
C GLN A 194 -5.34 4.58 -13.82
N CYS A 195 -6.11 5.40 -13.12
CA CYS A 195 -6.45 6.74 -13.61
C CYS A 195 -5.20 7.61 -13.65
N MET A 196 -4.96 8.29 -14.77
CA MET A 196 -3.91 9.31 -14.82
C MET A 196 -4.15 10.35 -13.73
N PRO A 197 -3.14 10.67 -12.90
CA PRO A 197 -3.29 11.70 -11.89
C PRO A 197 -3.63 13.02 -12.57
N THR A 198 -4.72 13.66 -12.13
CA THR A 198 -5.13 14.94 -12.71
C THR A 198 -4.18 16.02 -12.23
N PHE A 199 -3.32 16.51 -13.12
CA PHE A 199 -2.51 17.67 -12.85
C PHE A 199 -3.43 18.90 -12.75
N VAL A 200 -3.45 19.54 -11.58
CA VAL A 200 -4.08 20.85 -11.42
C VAL A 200 -3.18 21.87 -12.09
N THR A 201 -3.31 22.05 -13.40
CA THR A 201 -2.64 23.16 -14.07
C THR A 201 -3.38 24.42 -13.66
N LEU A 202 -2.79 25.19 -12.76
CA LEU A 202 -3.23 26.57 -12.56
C LEU A 202 -3.07 27.27 -13.90
N ALA A 203 -4.18 27.56 -14.58
CA ALA A 203 -4.14 28.41 -15.75
C ALA A 203 -3.57 29.76 -15.30
N ARG A 204 -2.36 30.09 -15.74
CA ARG A 204 -1.75 31.38 -15.46
C ARG A 204 -2.52 32.43 -16.24
N THR A 205 -3.61 32.91 -15.66
CA THR A 205 -4.48 33.89 -16.30
C THR A 205 -3.74 35.21 -16.43
N HIS A 206 -3.37 35.57 -17.66
CA HIS A 206 -2.91 36.92 -18.04
C HIS A 206 -4.07 37.94 -18.09
N TYR A 207 -5.10 37.77 -17.25
CA TYR A 207 -6.23 38.71 -17.17
C TYR A 207 -5.96 39.73 -16.08
N ARG A 208 -6.03 41.00 -16.48
CA ARG A 208 -5.80 42.20 -15.68
C ARG A 208 -6.41 42.06 -14.29
N HIS A 209 -5.51 41.88 -13.31
CA HIS A 209 -5.64 42.10 -11.88
C HIS A 209 -7.07 42.41 -11.36
N HIS A 210 -7.86 41.36 -11.11
CA HIS A 210 -8.86 41.41 -10.04
C HIS A 210 -8.25 40.71 -8.82
N PRO A 211 -7.92 41.43 -7.73
CA PRO A 211 -7.06 40.93 -6.66
C PRO A 211 -7.65 39.78 -5.81
N ASN A 212 -8.91 39.40 -6.04
CA ASN A 212 -9.66 38.48 -5.18
C ASN A 212 -10.26 37.25 -5.90
N MET A 213 -9.78 36.88 -7.09
CA MET A 213 -10.27 35.68 -7.80
C MET A 213 -9.13 34.82 -8.35
N ALA A 214 -9.17 33.53 -8.02
CA ALA A 214 -8.33 32.48 -8.60
C ALA A 214 -9.20 31.53 -9.44
N THR A 215 -8.71 31.04 -10.57
CA THR A 215 -9.41 30.03 -11.36
C THR A 215 -8.64 28.72 -11.30
N VAL A 216 -9.31 27.64 -10.90
CA VAL A 216 -8.75 26.28 -10.86
C VAL A 216 -9.39 25.47 -11.98
N VAL A 217 -8.54 24.86 -12.81
CA VAL A 217 -8.98 23.97 -13.89
C VAL A 217 -8.64 22.54 -13.45
N LEU A 218 -9.67 21.68 -13.38
CA LEU A 218 -9.59 20.27 -13.01
C LEU A 218 -10.22 19.44 -14.12
N GLY A 219 -9.41 18.86 -15.00
CA GLY A 219 -9.90 18.12 -16.17
C GLY A 219 -10.72 19.01 -17.11
N GLN A 220 -11.97 18.62 -17.39
CA GLN A 220 -12.92 19.41 -18.21
C GLN A 220 -13.69 20.48 -17.41
N SER A 221 -13.55 20.49 -16.09
CA SER A 221 -14.24 21.42 -15.19
C SER A 221 -13.40 22.66 -14.89
N LYS A 222 -14.02 23.84 -15.01
CA LYS A 222 -13.44 25.13 -14.64
C LYS A 222 -14.18 25.71 -13.44
N LEU A 223 -13.48 25.90 -12.33
CA LEU A 223 -14.03 26.48 -11.11
C LEU A 223 -13.37 27.83 -10.82
N ALA A 224 -14.20 28.86 -10.62
CA ALA A 224 -13.75 30.16 -10.14
C ALA A 224 -13.84 30.17 -8.61
N ILE A 225 -12.71 30.41 -7.95
CA ILE A 225 -12.59 30.49 -6.50
C ILE A 225 -12.37 31.95 -6.14
N GLN A 226 -13.31 32.53 -5.39
CA GLN A 226 -13.13 33.85 -4.80
C GLN A 226 -12.15 33.71 -3.62
N THR A 227 -10.97 34.33 -3.73
CA THR A 227 -9.99 34.36 -2.65
C THR A 227 -10.40 35.46 -1.68
N CYS A 228 -10.50 35.15 -0.40
CA CYS A 228 -10.79 36.15 0.63
C CYS A 228 -9.78 37.30 0.54
N PRO A 229 -10.21 38.58 0.52
CA PRO A 229 -9.28 39.69 0.58
C PRO A 229 -8.46 39.57 1.86
N ARG A 230 -7.13 39.69 1.75
CA ARG A 230 -6.25 39.78 2.92
C ARG A 230 -6.67 41.01 3.73
N GLY A 231 -7.43 40.78 4.80
CA GLY A 231 -7.82 41.80 5.76
C GLY A 231 -6.57 42.36 6.42
N SER A 232 -6.34 43.66 6.22
CA SER A 232 -5.46 44.46 7.06
C SER A 232 -5.90 44.30 8.51
N HIS A 233 -4.94 44.06 9.41
CA HIS A 233 -5.17 44.00 10.86
C HIS A 233 -5.89 45.27 11.32
N GLY A 234 -7.18 45.13 11.64
CA GLY A 234 -8.00 46.19 12.20
C GLY A 234 -8.94 45.58 13.23
N ASN A 235 -8.56 45.68 14.50
CA ASN A 235 -9.42 45.37 15.65
C ASN A 235 -10.82 45.96 15.44
N LYS A 236 -11.84 45.11 15.56
CA LYS A 236 -13.13 45.43 16.19
C LYS A 236 -13.91 44.13 16.39
N SER A 237 -14.20 43.87 17.66
CA SER A 237 -15.27 42.99 18.11
C SER A 237 -16.56 43.26 17.33
N ASN A 238 -17.37 42.23 17.10
CA ASN A 238 -18.77 42.21 17.51
C ASN A 238 -19.46 40.88 17.15
N ASN A 239 -20.17 40.36 18.15
CA ASN A 239 -21.32 39.47 18.16
C ASN A 239 -21.85 38.99 16.80
N ILE A 240 -21.94 37.67 16.62
CA ILE A 240 -22.70 37.04 15.54
C ILE A 240 -23.88 36.29 16.18
N ASP A 241 -25.05 36.86 15.98
CA ASP A 241 -26.36 36.30 16.30
C ASP A 241 -26.79 35.42 15.11
N TYR A 242 -27.05 34.13 15.33
CA TYR A 242 -27.41 33.18 14.28
C TYR A 242 -28.92 33.07 14.18
N LYS A 243 -29.53 33.75 13.20
CA LYS A 243 -30.94 33.55 12.85
C LYS A 243 -31.04 32.62 11.64
N LEU A 244 -31.35 31.35 11.92
CA LEU A 244 -31.74 30.35 10.93
C LEU A 244 -33.09 30.76 10.30
N LYS A 245 -33.13 30.85 8.97
CA LYS A 245 -34.39 30.86 8.21
C LYS A 245 -34.54 29.51 7.53
N THR A 246 -35.59 28.81 7.90
CA THR A 246 -36.19 27.69 7.19
C THR A 246 -37.17 28.22 6.15
N ASP A 247 -37.13 27.65 4.95
CA ASP A 247 -38.27 27.53 4.05
C ASP A 247 -38.72 26.06 4.05
#